data_AF-A0A962L4C4-F1
#
_entry.id   AF-A0A962L4C4-F1
#
_cell.length_a   1.000
_cell.length_b   1.000
_cell.length_c   1.000
_cell.angle_alpha   90.00
_cell.angle_beta   90.00
_cell.angle_gamma   90.00
#
_symmetry.space_group_name_H-M   'P 1'
#
loop_
_entity.id
_entity.type
_entity.pdbx_description
1 polymer ?
#
loop_
_entity_poly.entity_id
_entity_poly.type
_entity_poly.pdbx_seq_one_letter_code
_entity_poly.pdbx_strand_id
1 'polypeptide(L)'
;MTDFKIGQRWISNAEPELGVGYVIQTDERVVRLVFELAGEERAYALRQAPLTRVRFNPGDVVATRDEIRIKIRSVSDRGGIYVYHGDYAGTETVIMETELDPNLRFSKPEDRLLARQVDENHWFNLRYHSLLHRARLAGAQSRGLYGPRVAPIPHQLYIAAEVATRFAPRVLLADEVGLGKTIEAGLIIHEQLHTGRAARVLVIVPPALTFQWFVEMIRRFNLTFTVMDEARCEQITFDNLPEEFNPFDAQ
;
A
#
# COMPACT_ATOMS: atom_id res chain seq x y z
N MET A 1 -9.71 16.93 36.39
CA MET A 1 -10.84 16.87 35.43
C MET A 1 -10.25 17.17 34.06
N THR A 2 -10.50 16.33 33.08
CA THR A 2 -10.09 16.56 31.69
C THR A 2 -10.89 17.75 31.15
N ASP A 3 -10.18 18.82 30.79
CA ASP A 3 -10.77 20.04 30.24
C ASP A 3 -10.92 19.88 28.72
N PHE A 4 -12.15 19.58 28.28
CA PHE A 4 -12.47 19.39 26.87
C PHE A 4 -12.60 20.75 26.19
N LYS A 5 -11.93 20.92 25.06
CA LYS A 5 -12.00 22.15 24.25
C LYS A 5 -12.42 21.82 22.84
N ILE A 6 -13.14 22.74 22.21
CA ILE A 6 -13.58 22.61 20.82
C ILE A 6 -12.34 22.44 19.92
N GLY A 7 -12.40 21.48 19.00
CA GLY A 7 -11.31 21.16 18.06
C GLY A 7 -10.31 20.11 18.56
N GLN A 8 -10.38 19.70 19.83
CA GLN A 8 -9.56 18.63 20.38
C GLN A 8 -9.91 17.27 19.77
N ARG A 9 -8.90 16.47 19.40
CA ARG A 9 -9.00 15.09 18.91
C ARG A 9 -9.00 14.04 20.02
N TRP A 10 -9.92 13.08 19.94
CA TRP A 10 -10.09 12.02 20.92
C TRP A 10 -10.51 10.72 20.23
N ILE A 11 -10.22 9.59 20.88
CA ILE A 11 -10.77 8.28 20.51
C ILE A 11 -11.72 7.78 21.58
N SER A 12 -12.77 7.07 21.17
CA SER A 12 -13.62 6.33 22.11
C SER A 12 -12.97 4.98 22.43
N ASN A 13 -12.71 4.73 23.72
CA ASN A 13 -12.24 3.43 24.20
C ASN A 13 -13.36 2.39 24.17
N ALA A 14 -14.62 2.82 24.24
CA ALA A 14 -15.78 1.94 24.20
C ALA A 14 -16.17 1.55 22.76
N GLU A 15 -15.92 2.44 21.79
CA GLU A 15 -16.25 2.26 20.37
C GLU A 15 -15.02 2.61 19.49
N PRO A 16 -13.94 1.80 19.52
CA PRO A 16 -12.71 2.06 18.75
C PRO A 16 -12.91 2.21 17.24
N GLU A 17 -13.91 1.51 16.70
CA GLU A 17 -14.27 1.47 15.29
C GLU A 17 -14.70 2.82 14.72
N LEU A 18 -15.14 3.75 15.58
CA LEU A 18 -15.48 5.11 15.18
C LEU A 18 -14.24 5.91 14.73
N GLY A 19 -13.04 5.45 15.10
CA GLY A 19 -11.78 6.13 14.80
C GLY A 19 -11.59 7.39 15.63
N VAL A 20 -10.97 8.40 15.03
CA VAL A 20 -10.64 9.66 15.72
C VAL A 20 -11.77 10.64 15.53
N GLY A 21 -12.34 11.09 16.64
CA GLY A 21 -13.31 12.17 16.67
C GLY A 21 -12.67 13.50 17.06
N TYR A 22 -13.37 14.60 16.84
CA TYR A 22 -13.03 15.90 17.41
C TYR A 22 -14.21 16.49 18.17
N VAL A 23 -13.90 17.27 19.21
CA VAL A 23 -14.91 17.95 20.03
C VAL A 23 -15.53 19.10 19.23
N ILE A 24 -16.85 19.06 19.07
CA ILE A 24 -17.63 20.15 18.45
C ILE A 24 -18.30 21.05 19.49
N GLN A 25 -18.65 20.49 20.64
CA GLN A 25 -19.37 21.18 21.69
C GLN A 25 -19.01 20.60 23.05
N THR A 26 -18.90 21.47 24.05
CA THR A 26 -18.76 21.09 25.45
C THR A 26 -19.76 21.90 26.28
N ASP A 27 -20.54 21.19 27.09
CA ASP A 27 -21.47 21.77 28.07
C ASP A 27 -20.98 21.42 29.49
N GLU A 28 -21.74 21.77 30.54
CA GLU A 28 -21.33 21.46 31.93
C GLU A 28 -21.34 19.96 32.29
N ARG A 29 -22.08 19.14 31.53
CA ARG A 29 -22.28 17.70 31.85
C ARG A 29 -21.85 16.76 30.74
N VAL A 30 -21.78 17.23 29.50
CA VAL A 30 -21.64 16.40 28.31
C VAL A 30 -20.63 17.04 27.36
N VAL A 31 -19.84 16.20 26.68
CA VAL A 31 -19.01 16.57 25.54
C VAL A 31 -19.54 15.87 24.29
N ARG A 32 -19.66 16.61 23.17
CA ARG A 32 -20.06 16.07 21.87
C ARG A 32 -18.87 16.01 20.93
N LEU A 33 -18.73 14.87 20.26
CA LEU A 33 -17.69 14.61 19.28
C LEU A 33 -18.29 14.15 17.95
N VAL A 34 -17.67 14.58 16.86
CA VAL A 34 -17.94 14.06 15.51
C VAL A 34 -16.83 13.09 15.14
N PHE A 35 -17.23 11.88 14.72
CA PHE A 35 -16.36 10.83 14.21
C PHE A 35 -16.53 10.72 12.69
N GLU A 36 -15.74 11.50 11.94
CA GLU A 36 -15.91 11.65 10.49
C GLU A 36 -15.71 10.34 9.71
N LEU A 37 -14.86 9.42 10.19
CA LEU A 37 -14.65 8.13 9.56
C LEU A 37 -15.92 7.25 9.57
N ALA A 38 -16.68 7.31 10.67
CA ALA A 38 -17.95 6.58 10.81
C ALA A 38 -19.15 7.41 10.32
N GLY A 39 -18.99 8.72 10.13
CA GLY A 39 -20.09 9.63 9.84
C GLY A 39 -21.06 9.80 11.02
N GLU A 40 -20.58 9.59 12.25
CA GLU A 40 -21.42 9.57 13.44
C GLU A 40 -21.08 10.69 14.44
N GLU A 41 -22.10 11.17 15.14
CA GLU A 41 -21.94 12.05 16.30
C GLU A 41 -22.20 11.27 17.59
N ARG A 42 -21.39 11.52 18.62
CA ARG A 42 -21.56 10.90 19.94
C ARG A 42 -21.46 11.93 21.04
N ALA A 43 -22.29 11.74 22.06
CA ALA A 43 -22.32 12.55 23.26
C ALA A 43 -21.92 11.70 24.46
N TYR A 44 -20.89 12.12 25.20
CA TYR A 44 -20.38 11.41 26.37
C TYR A 44 -20.50 12.28 27.63
N ALA A 45 -20.85 11.68 28.76
CA ALA A 45 -20.90 12.38 30.04
C ALA A 45 -19.47 12.70 30.54
N LEU A 46 -19.16 13.97 30.81
CA LEU A 46 -17.79 14.43 31.11
C LEU A 46 -17.07 13.65 32.22
N ARG A 47 -17.80 13.24 33.26
CA ARG A 47 -17.22 12.54 34.43
C ARG A 47 -16.83 11.09 34.17
N GLN A 48 -17.40 10.48 33.13
CA GLN A 48 -17.23 9.05 32.82
C GLN A 48 -16.97 8.82 31.34
N ALA A 49 -16.60 9.87 30.59
CA ALA A 49 -16.37 9.76 29.17
C ALA A 49 -15.22 8.77 28.93
N PRO A 50 -15.46 7.65 28.23
CA PRO A 50 -14.43 6.65 27.93
C PRO A 50 -13.55 7.16 26.77
N LEU A 51 -13.08 8.40 26.86
CA LEU A 51 -12.36 9.09 25.80
C LEU A 51 -10.88 9.17 26.15
N THR A 52 -10.02 8.85 25.20
CA THR A 52 -8.57 9.03 25.31
C THR A 52 -8.13 10.18 24.41
N ARG A 53 -7.37 11.11 24.98
CA ARG A 53 -6.84 12.28 24.26
C ARG A 53 -5.83 11.81 23.24
N VAL A 54 -5.99 12.22 21.99
CA VAL A 54 -5.05 11.90 20.92
C VAL A 54 -3.90 12.91 20.95
N ARG A 55 -2.66 12.39 20.98
CA ARG A 55 -1.45 13.19 20.93
C ARG A 55 -0.37 12.43 20.16
N PHE A 56 0.27 13.09 19.20
CA PHE A 56 1.46 12.56 18.54
C PHE A 56 2.74 13.00 19.23
N ASN A 57 3.81 12.24 18.99
CA ASN A 57 5.13 12.49 19.54
C ASN A 57 6.13 12.89 18.45
N PRO A 58 7.24 13.57 18.81
CA PRO A 58 8.35 13.77 17.89
C PRO A 58 8.79 12.45 17.23
N GLY A 59 8.95 12.48 15.91
CA GLY A 59 9.25 11.32 15.08
C GLY A 59 8.05 10.73 14.36
N ASP A 60 6.82 10.97 14.83
CA ASP A 60 5.60 10.55 14.15
C ASP A 60 5.37 11.36 12.86
N VAL A 61 4.71 10.73 11.89
CA VAL A 61 4.32 11.38 10.63
C VAL A 61 2.82 11.63 10.67
N VAL A 62 2.42 12.88 10.42
CA VAL A 62 1.02 13.31 10.41
C VAL A 62 0.68 14.00 9.10
N ALA A 63 -0.58 13.93 8.72
CA ALA A 63 -1.10 14.53 7.49
C ALA A 63 -2.22 15.52 7.80
N THR A 64 -2.36 16.57 6.99
CA THR A 64 -3.59 17.38 6.92
C THR A 64 -4.59 16.78 5.92
N ARG A 65 -5.80 17.34 5.89
CA ARG A 65 -6.82 17.04 4.85
C ARG A 65 -6.32 17.28 3.43
N ASP A 66 -5.45 18.27 3.25
CA ASP A 66 -4.85 18.63 1.94
C ASP A 66 -3.61 17.80 1.61
N GLU A 67 -3.48 16.62 2.23
CA GLU A 67 -2.37 15.66 2.04
C GLU A 67 -0.96 16.19 2.36
N ILE A 68 -0.85 17.30 3.09
CA ILE A 68 0.44 17.82 3.56
C ILE A 68 0.95 16.93 4.69
N ARG A 69 2.05 16.22 4.45
CA ARG A 69 2.63 15.26 5.40
C ARG A 69 3.90 15.81 6.05
N ILE A 70 3.86 16.03 7.36
CA ILE A 70 5.05 16.44 8.12
C ILE A 70 5.55 15.30 9.00
N LYS A 71 6.87 15.26 9.18
CA LYS A 71 7.47 14.53 10.29
C LYS A 71 7.59 15.47 11.48
N ILE A 72 6.99 15.10 12.61
CA ILE A 72 6.95 15.93 13.82
C ILE A 72 8.35 16.04 14.41
N ARG A 73 8.83 17.28 14.57
CA ARG A 73 10.07 17.63 15.28
C ARG A 73 9.80 18.00 16.74
N SER A 74 8.75 18.77 16.99
CA SER A 74 8.36 19.19 18.34
C SER A 74 6.85 19.42 18.43
N VAL A 75 6.33 19.38 19.66
CA VAL A 75 4.90 19.57 19.95
C VAL A 75 4.78 20.64 21.02
N SER A 76 3.96 21.65 20.76
CA SER A 76 3.61 22.70 21.73
C SER A 76 2.11 22.69 22.02
N ASP A 77 1.72 23.12 23.21
CA ASP A 77 0.32 23.30 23.59
C ASP A 77 0.00 24.80 23.54
N ARG A 78 -1.03 25.19 22.77
CA ARG A 78 -1.58 26.54 22.76
C ARG A 78 -3.03 26.50 23.22
N GLY A 79 -3.24 26.74 24.51
CA GLY A 79 -4.58 26.84 25.07
C GLY A 79 -5.37 25.53 25.02
N GLY A 80 -4.71 24.38 25.13
CA GLY A 80 -5.29 23.03 25.13
C GLY A 80 -5.46 22.39 23.75
N ILE A 81 -4.99 23.05 22.70
CA ILE A 81 -4.89 22.52 21.33
C ILE A 81 -3.41 22.23 21.02
N TYR A 82 -3.13 21.03 20.54
CA TYR A 82 -1.76 20.67 20.16
C TYR A 82 -1.37 21.33 18.83
N VAL A 83 -0.13 21.81 18.79
CA VAL A 83 0.49 22.41 17.62
C VAL A 83 1.76 21.61 17.30
N TYR A 84 1.77 20.99 16.13
CA TYR A 84 2.82 20.10 15.65
C TYR A 84 3.75 20.86 14.71
N HIS A 85 5.03 20.93 15.07
CA HIS A 85 6.06 21.58 14.25
C HIS A 85 6.86 20.51 13.53
N GLY A 86 7.05 20.66 12.23
CA GLY A 86 7.77 19.72 11.40
C GLY A 86 8.32 20.35 10.13
N ASP A 87 8.73 19.51 9.20
CA ASP A 87 9.22 19.90 7.88
C ASP A 87 8.32 19.29 6.80
N TYR A 88 7.93 20.12 5.83
CA TYR A 88 7.34 19.69 4.57
C TYR A 88 8.16 20.27 3.42
N ALA A 89 8.72 19.41 2.57
CA ALA A 89 9.49 19.81 1.39
C ALA A 89 10.63 20.83 1.66
N GLY A 90 11.29 20.73 2.82
CA GLY A 90 12.37 21.63 3.23
C GLY A 90 11.89 22.96 3.83
N THR A 91 10.58 23.11 4.06
CA THR A 91 9.98 24.29 4.67
C THR A 91 9.46 23.94 6.05
N GLU A 92 9.83 24.75 7.05
CA GLU A 92 9.29 24.62 8.40
C GLU A 92 7.78 24.83 8.37
N THR A 93 7.05 23.78 8.71
CA THR A 93 5.59 23.71 8.59
C THR A 93 4.99 23.41 9.94
N VAL A 94 3.92 24.14 10.26
CA VAL A 94 3.19 24.00 11.51
C VAL A 94 1.79 23.52 11.19
N ILE A 95 1.37 22.43 11.83
CA ILE A 95 0.03 21.87 11.71
C ILE A 95 -0.65 21.94 13.06
N MET A 96 -1.84 22.55 13.11
CA MET A 96 -2.68 22.50 14.30
C MET A 96 -3.46 21.19 14.35
N GLU A 97 -3.75 20.72 15.55
CA GLU A 97 -4.53 19.50 15.76
C GLU A 97 -5.92 19.49 15.07
N THR A 98 -6.52 20.67 14.88
CA THR A 98 -7.77 20.84 14.14
C THR A 98 -7.63 20.57 12.64
N GLU A 99 -6.45 20.79 12.07
CA GLU A 99 -6.14 20.65 10.64
C GLU A 99 -5.72 19.22 10.26
N LEU A 100 -5.49 18.36 11.26
CA LEU A 100 -5.15 16.97 11.07
C LEU A 100 -6.21 16.23 10.25
N ASP A 101 -5.74 15.31 9.40
CA ASP A 101 -6.59 14.43 8.61
C ASP A 101 -7.55 13.65 9.52
N PRO A 102 -8.87 13.77 9.32
CA PRO A 102 -9.86 13.04 10.12
C PRO A 102 -9.79 11.52 9.96
N ASN A 103 -9.21 11.03 8.86
CA ASN A 103 -9.02 9.61 8.60
C ASN A 103 -7.72 9.07 9.22
N LEU A 104 -7.09 9.82 10.12
CA LEU A 104 -5.92 9.38 10.85
C LEU A 104 -6.19 8.06 11.59
N ARG A 105 -5.65 6.98 11.02
CA ARG A 105 -5.65 5.66 11.64
C ARG A 105 -4.49 5.61 12.63
N PHE A 106 -4.79 5.86 13.90
CA PHE A 106 -3.84 5.57 14.96
C PHE A 106 -3.90 4.11 15.31
N SER A 107 -2.75 3.47 15.33
CA SER A 107 -2.45 2.57 16.43
C SER A 107 -1.03 2.06 16.34
N LYS A 108 -0.12 2.71 17.06
CA LYS A 108 0.98 1.93 17.60
C LYS A 108 0.36 0.82 18.46
N PRO A 109 0.84 -0.42 18.41
CA PRO A 109 0.32 -1.51 19.24
C PRO A 109 0.30 -1.14 20.74
N GLU A 110 1.23 -0.27 21.15
CA GLU A 110 1.35 0.31 22.49
C GLU A 110 0.10 1.12 22.90
N ASP A 111 -0.36 2.02 22.03
CA ASP A 111 -1.52 2.89 22.29
C ASP A 111 -2.80 2.08 22.42
N ARG A 112 -2.95 1.05 21.57
CA ARG A 112 -4.08 0.12 21.63
C ARG A 112 -4.08 -0.65 22.94
N LEU A 113 -2.92 -1.16 23.37
CA LEU A 113 -2.79 -1.89 24.62
C LEU A 113 -3.12 -1.01 25.83
N LEU A 114 -2.63 0.23 25.86
CA LEU A 114 -2.94 1.21 26.92
C LEU A 114 -4.43 1.58 26.96
N ALA A 115 -5.07 1.66 25.79
CA ALA A 115 -6.52 1.84 25.66
C ALA A 115 -7.34 0.56 25.89
N ARG A 116 -6.70 -0.57 26.26
CA ARG A 116 -7.30 -1.91 26.43
C ARG A 116 -7.99 -2.45 25.17
N GLN A 117 -7.60 -1.97 24.00
CA GLN A 117 -8.00 -2.49 22.70
C GLN A 117 -7.09 -3.68 22.35
N VAL A 118 -7.51 -4.88 22.72
CA VAL A 118 -6.73 -6.11 22.48
C VAL A 118 -7.42 -6.92 21.40
N ASP A 119 -6.67 -7.26 20.34
CA ASP A 119 -7.13 -8.20 19.32
C ASP A 119 -7.11 -9.63 19.85
N GLU A 120 -7.92 -10.50 19.26
CA GLU A 120 -7.82 -11.93 19.54
C GLU A 120 -6.44 -12.49 19.15
N ASN A 121 -5.94 -13.40 19.98
CA ASN A 121 -4.59 -13.97 19.80
C ASN A 121 -4.40 -14.63 18.42
N HIS A 122 -5.45 -15.23 17.85
CA HIS A 122 -5.34 -15.88 16.55
C HIS A 122 -5.03 -14.88 15.41
N TRP A 123 -5.52 -13.63 15.50
CA TRP A 123 -5.21 -12.58 14.53
C TRP A 123 -3.76 -12.09 14.65
N PHE A 124 -3.28 -11.95 15.88
CA PHE A 124 -1.86 -11.65 16.13
C PHE A 124 -0.96 -12.75 15.57
N ASN A 125 -1.26 -14.01 15.87
CA ASN A 125 -0.49 -15.16 15.39
C ASN A 125 -0.52 -15.24 13.87
N LEU A 126 -1.68 -15.05 13.24
CA LEU A 126 -1.80 -15.03 11.78
C LEU A 126 -0.89 -13.95 11.19
N ARG A 127 -0.97 -12.71 11.68
CA ARG A 127 -0.12 -11.61 11.22
C ARG A 127 1.37 -11.93 11.38
N TYR A 128 1.76 -12.44 12.54
CA TYR A 128 3.14 -12.82 12.83
C TYR A 128 3.65 -13.89 11.87
N HIS A 129 2.92 -14.99 11.72
CA HIS A 129 3.29 -16.08 10.82
C HIS A 129 3.29 -15.62 9.35
N SER A 130 2.32 -14.82 8.90
CA SER A 130 2.32 -14.27 7.55
C SER A 130 3.55 -13.42 7.26
N LEU A 131 3.99 -12.59 8.22
CA LEU A 131 5.21 -11.78 8.08
C LEU A 131 6.47 -12.65 8.00
N LEU A 132 6.58 -13.67 8.84
CA LEU A 132 7.69 -14.64 8.79
C LEU A 132 7.73 -15.40 7.47
N HIS A 133 6.58 -15.90 7.00
CA HIS A 133 6.49 -16.58 5.71
C HIS A 133 6.88 -15.66 4.56
N ARG A 134 6.42 -14.41 4.58
CA ARG A 134 6.79 -13.41 3.57
C ARG A 134 8.29 -13.12 3.57
N ALA A 135 8.89 -12.96 4.75
CA ALA A 135 10.34 -12.75 4.88
C ALA A 135 11.14 -13.96 4.36
N ARG A 136 10.73 -15.18 4.72
CA ARG A 136 11.35 -16.42 4.25
C ARG A 136 11.29 -16.54 2.72
N LEU A 137 10.13 -16.30 2.12
CA LEU A 137 9.96 -16.37 0.67
C LEU A 137 10.72 -15.27 -0.06
N ALA A 138 10.80 -14.06 0.52
CA ALA A 138 11.55 -12.95 -0.05
C ALA A 138 13.07 -13.18 -0.07
N GLY A 139 13.60 -13.96 0.88
CA GLY A 139 15.02 -14.33 0.97
C GLY A 139 15.37 -15.67 0.31
N ALA A 140 14.41 -16.38 -0.29
CA ALA A 140 14.68 -17.64 -0.99
C ALA A 140 15.45 -17.38 -2.29
N GLN A 141 16.43 -18.22 -2.60
CA GLN A 141 17.24 -18.11 -3.84
C GLN A 141 16.39 -18.26 -5.10
N SER A 142 15.36 -19.08 -5.04
CA SER A 142 14.41 -19.37 -6.12
C SER A 142 13.18 -18.44 -6.11
N ARG A 143 13.32 -17.25 -5.52
CA ARG A 143 12.29 -16.21 -5.55
C ARG A 143 11.91 -15.89 -7.00
N GLY A 144 10.61 -15.89 -7.29
CA GLY A 144 10.13 -15.62 -8.65
C GLY A 144 10.19 -16.81 -9.61
N LEU A 145 10.77 -17.95 -9.20
CA LEU A 145 10.71 -19.21 -9.96
C LEU A 145 9.62 -20.16 -9.43
N TYR A 146 9.08 -19.87 -8.25
CA TYR A 146 7.87 -20.51 -7.71
C TYR A 146 6.63 -19.66 -8.00
N GLY A 147 5.50 -20.32 -8.24
CA GLY A 147 4.22 -19.66 -8.53
C GLY A 147 3.65 -20.00 -9.91
N PRO A 148 4.47 -20.04 -10.98
CA PRO A 148 3.98 -20.44 -12.29
C PRO A 148 3.41 -21.86 -12.27
N ARG A 149 2.25 -22.04 -12.90
CA ARG A 149 1.55 -23.32 -13.08
C ARG A 149 2.17 -24.12 -14.22
N VAL A 150 3.47 -24.32 -14.12
CA VAL A 150 4.29 -25.11 -15.06
C VAL A 150 5.00 -26.20 -14.26
N ALA A 151 5.34 -27.30 -14.93
CA ALA A 151 6.22 -28.33 -14.38
C ALA A 151 7.58 -28.18 -15.07
N PRO A 152 8.42 -27.21 -14.64
CA PRO A 152 9.63 -26.91 -15.36
C PRO A 152 10.63 -28.04 -15.11
N ILE A 153 11.25 -28.52 -16.18
CA ILE A 153 12.29 -29.55 -16.11
C ILE A 153 13.63 -28.92 -15.71
N PRO A 154 14.60 -29.71 -15.19
CA PRO A 154 15.82 -29.15 -14.59
C PRO A 154 16.59 -28.15 -15.45
N HIS A 155 16.69 -28.36 -16.77
CA HIS A 155 17.39 -27.42 -17.65
C HIS A 155 16.66 -26.07 -17.75
N GLN A 156 15.32 -26.06 -17.79
CA GLN A 156 14.52 -24.84 -17.88
C GLN A 156 14.67 -24.00 -16.61
N LEU A 157 14.67 -24.66 -15.44
CA LEU A 157 14.93 -24.00 -14.17
C LEU A 157 16.34 -23.42 -14.10
N TYR A 158 17.33 -24.16 -14.58
CA TYR A 158 18.70 -23.71 -14.63
C TYR A 158 18.84 -22.46 -15.51
N ILE A 159 18.30 -22.49 -16.73
CA ILE A 159 18.32 -21.35 -17.66
C ILE A 159 17.61 -20.14 -17.04
N ALA A 160 16.42 -20.34 -16.48
CA ALA A 160 15.68 -19.24 -15.87
C ALA A 160 16.47 -18.58 -14.73
N ALA A 161 17.01 -19.37 -13.79
CA ALA A 161 17.80 -18.85 -12.67
C ALA A 161 19.10 -18.15 -13.12
N GLU A 162 19.80 -18.70 -14.10
CA GLU A 162 21.05 -18.15 -14.64
C GLU A 162 20.81 -16.82 -15.39
N VAL A 163 19.69 -16.72 -16.11
CA VAL A 163 19.37 -15.56 -16.94
C VAL A 163 18.69 -14.46 -16.13
N ALA A 164 17.69 -14.80 -15.31
CA ALA A 164 16.89 -13.81 -14.58
C ALA A 164 17.68 -13.10 -13.46
N THR A 165 18.72 -13.73 -12.93
CA THR A 165 19.61 -13.10 -11.95
C THR A 165 20.55 -12.04 -12.54
N ARG A 166 20.58 -11.88 -13.88
CA ARG A 166 21.31 -10.79 -14.55
C ARG A 166 20.49 -9.48 -14.47
N PHE A 167 21.19 -8.35 -14.36
CA PHE A 167 20.54 -7.03 -14.26
C PHE A 167 19.77 -6.66 -15.54
N ALA A 168 20.36 -6.94 -16.71
CA ALA A 168 19.74 -6.71 -18.01
C ALA A 168 20.04 -7.91 -18.93
N PRO A 169 19.25 -8.99 -18.83
CA PRO A 169 19.52 -10.21 -19.58
C PRO A 169 19.34 -9.99 -21.08
N ARG A 170 20.39 -10.30 -21.85
CA ARG A 170 20.36 -10.37 -23.32
C ARG A 170 20.77 -11.79 -23.71
N VAL A 171 19.79 -12.60 -24.09
CA VAL A 171 20.00 -14.03 -24.35
C VAL A 171 19.24 -14.47 -25.59
N LEU A 172 19.74 -15.53 -26.24
CA LEU A 172 19.06 -16.24 -27.31
C LEU A 172 18.72 -17.66 -26.81
N LEU A 173 17.44 -17.95 -26.64
CA LEU A 173 16.94 -19.29 -26.34
C LEU A 173 16.82 -20.06 -27.68
N ALA A 174 17.76 -20.98 -27.91
CA ALA A 174 17.89 -21.69 -29.19
C ALA A 174 17.70 -23.21 -29.04
N ASP A 175 17.00 -23.64 -27.99
CA ASP A 175 16.71 -25.04 -27.74
C ASP A 175 15.86 -25.65 -28.87
N GLU A 176 15.82 -26.97 -28.95
CA GLU A 176 15.00 -27.69 -29.93
C GLU A 176 13.51 -27.31 -29.84
N VAL A 177 12.80 -27.50 -30.95
CA VAL A 177 11.35 -27.27 -31.01
C VAL A 177 10.66 -28.21 -30.03
N GLY A 178 9.79 -27.67 -29.18
CA GLY A 178 9.06 -28.44 -28.16
C GLY A 178 9.74 -28.52 -26.79
N LEU A 179 11.01 -28.09 -26.64
CA LEU A 179 11.70 -28.07 -25.34
C LEU A 179 11.22 -26.99 -24.36
N GLY A 180 10.26 -26.15 -24.76
CA GLY A 180 9.60 -25.22 -23.84
C GLY A 180 10.26 -23.84 -23.74
N LYS A 181 10.83 -23.31 -24.82
CA LYS A 181 11.33 -21.92 -24.90
C LYS A 181 10.34 -20.87 -24.37
N THR A 182 9.04 -21.04 -24.62
CA THR A 182 8.00 -20.14 -24.08
C THR A 182 7.88 -20.24 -22.56
N ILE A 183 8.10 -21.43 -21.99
CA ILE A 183 8.10 -21.65 -20.53
C ILE A 183 9.32 -20.96 -19.91
N GLU A 184 10.50 -21.13 -20.50
CA GLU A 184 11.73 -20.47 -20.05
C GLU A 184 11.61 -18.94 -20.09
N ALA A 185 11.12 -18.40 -21.21
CA ALA A 185 10.87 -16.97 -21.36
C ALA A 185 9.86 -16.47 -20.29
N GLY A 186 8.78 -17.21 -20.06
CA GLY A 186 7.80 -16.88 -19.03
C GLY A 186 8.39 -16.92 -17.62
N LEU A 187 9.26 -17.90 -17.30
CA LEU A 187 9.95 -17.97 -16.01
C LEU A 187 10.88 -16.76 -15.80
N ILE A 188 11.63 -16.38 -16.84
CA ILE A 188 12.51 -15.21 -16.79
C ILE A 188 11.69 -13.94 -16.55
N ILE A 189 10.59 -13.75 -17.30
CA ILE A 189 9.69 -12.59 -17.14
C ILE A 189 9.11 -12.56 -15.72
N HIS A 190 8.60 -13.70 -15.24
CA HIS A 190 7.97 -13.81 -13.94
C HIS A 190 8.97 -13.47 -12.81
N GLU A 191 10.21 -13.96 -12.87
CA GLU A 191 11.23 -13.61 -11.89
C GLU A 191 11.63 -12.12 -11.95
N GLN A 192 11.82 -11.56 -13.15
CA GLN A 192 12.17 -10.14 -13.32
C GLN A 192 11.10 -9.20 -12.73
N LEU A 193 9.82 -9.55 -12.90
CA LEU A 193 8.69 -8.82 -12.30
C LEU A 193 8.66 -8.99 -10.77
N HIS A 194 8.79 -10.22 -10.25
CA HIS A 194 8.73 -10.49 -8.81
C HIS A 194 9.92 -9.94 -8.00
N THR A 195 11.05 -9.73 -8.66
CA THR A 195 12.24 -9.09 -8.08
C THR A 195 12.23 -7.57 -8.26
N GLY A 196 11.26 -7.01 -8.99
CA GLY A 196 11.15 -5.58 -9.26
C GLY A 196 12.22 -5.03 -10.19
N ARG A 197 12.92 -5.90 -10.92
CA ARG A 197 13.95 -5.52 -11.90
C ARG A 197 13.34 -5.08 -13.23
N ALA A 198 12.17 -5.63 -13.56
CA ALA A 198 11.32 -5.14 -14.63
C ALA A 198 9.98 -4.68 -14.04
N ALA A 199 9.45 -3.59 -14.58
CA ALA A 199 8.08 -3.14 -14.33
C ALA A 199 7.18 -3.28 -15.56
N ARG A 200 7.79 -3.42 -16.75
CA ARG A 200 7.11 -3.44 -18.05
C ARG A 200 7.75 -4.50 -18.92
N VAL A 201 6.92 -5.19 -19.70
CA VAL A 201 7.33 -6.31 -20.55
C VAL A 201 6.66 -6.17 -21.90
N LEU A 202 7.46 -6.19 -22.97
CA LEU A 202 6.98 -6.24 -24.35
C LEU A 202 7.36 -7.59 -24.94
N VAL A 203 6.36 -8.31 -25.47
CA VAL A 203 6.57 -9.57 -26.19
C VAL A 203 6.15 -9.35 -27.64
N ILE A 204 7.09 -9.48 -28.55
CA ILE A 204 6.84 -9.35 -29.99
C ILE A 204 6.77 -10.76 -30.58
N VAL A 205 5.63 -11.09 -31.20
CA VAL A 205 5.38 -12.41 -31.78
C VAL A 205 4.72 -12.29 -33.15
N PRO A 206 4.88 -13.28 -34.05
CA PRO A 206 4.09 -13.36 -35.27
C PRO A 206 2.58 -13.40 -34.97
N PRO A 207 1.71 -12.84 -35.83
CA PRO A 207 0.27 -12.76 -35.59
C PRO A 207 -0.38 -14.09 -35.18
N ALA A 208 0.07 -15.20 -35.79
CA ALA A 208 -0.42 -16.55 -35.51
C ALA A 208 -0.15 -17.05 -34.09
N LEU A 209 0.86 -16.50 -33.39
CA LEU A 209 1.26 -16.93 -32.04
C LEU A 209 0.76 -16.00 -30.93
N THR A 210 0.18 -14.85 -31.28
CA THR A 210 -0.30 -13.83 -30.32
C THR A 210 -1.22 -14.40 -29.27
N PHE A 211 -2.28 -15.11 -29.70
CA PHE A 211 -3.25 -15.69 -28.77
C PHE A 211 -2.66 -16.82 -27.93
N GLN A 212 -1.75 -17.62 -28.50
CA GLN A 212 -1.06 -18.67 -27.75
C GLN A 212 -0.26 -18.06 -26.60
N TRP A 213 0.57 -17.04 -26.88
CA TRP A 213 1.35 -16.35 -25.86
C TRP A 213 0.46 -15.70 -24.81
N PHE A 214 -0.60 -15.00 -25.22
CA PHE A 214 -1.56 -14.39 -24.29
C PHE A 214 -2.14 -15.44 -23.32
N VAL A 215 -2.61 -16.57 -23.84
CA VAL A 215 -3.18 -17.65 -23.03
C VAL A 215 -2.14 -18.30 -22.12
N GLU A 216 -0.91 -18.52 -22.60
CA GLU A 216 0.16 -19.08 -21.78
C GLU A 216 0.54 -18.13 -20.63
N MET A 217 0.71 -16.83 -20.89
CA MET A 217 1.05 -15.85 -19.87
C MET A 217 0.00 -15.77 -18.77
N ILE A 218 -1.29 -15.71 -19.12
CA ILE A 218 -2.35 -15.62 -18.10
C ILE A 218 -2.56 -16.94 -17.36
N ARG A 219 -2.58 -18.09 -18.05
CA ARG A 219 -2.92 -19.38 -17.43
C ARG A 219 -1.76 -20.00 -16.69
N ARG A 220 -0.53 -19.86 -17.19
CA ARG A 220 0.67 -20.50 -16.62
C ARG A 220 1.42 -19.56 -15.70
N PHE A 221 1.51 -18.28 -16.01
CA PHE A 221 2.33 -17.34 -15.26
C PHE A 221 1.50 -16.33 -14.45
N ASN A 222 0.17 -16.36 -14.55
CA ASN A 222 -0.71 -15.37 -13.91
C ASN A 222 -0.35 -13.92 -14.31
N LEU A 223 0.16 -13.75 -15.54
CA LEU A 223 0.52 -12.45 -16.12
C LEU A 223 -0.53 -12.01 -17.12
N THR A 224 -1.15 -10.86 -16.87
CA THR A 224 -2.10 -10.26 -17.80
C THR A 224 -1.36 -9.33 -18.75
N PHE A 225 -1.49 -9.60 -20.05
CA PHE A 225 -0.93 -8.77 -21.13
C PHE A 225 -2.07 -8.07 -21.89
N THR A 226 -1.79 -6.89 -22.41
CA THR A 226 -2.67 -6.23 -23.38
C THR A 226 -2.19 -6.58 -24.77
N VAL A 227 -3.08 -7.12 -25.61
CA VAL A 227 -2.77 -7.36 -27.02
C VAL A 227 -2.84 -6.03 -27.76
N MET A 228 -1.75 -5.66 -28.44
CA MET A 228 -1.64 -4.42 -29.21
C MET A 228 -1.77 -4.76 -30.70
N ASP A 229 -2.93 -4.43 -31.27
CA ASP A 229 -3.18 -4.46 -32.72
C ASP A 229 -3.36 -3.04 -33.28
N GLU A 230 -3.53 -2.92 -34.59
CA GLU A 230 -3.68 -1.63 -35.27
C GLU A 230 -4.87 -0.84 -34.71
N ALA A 231 -6.03 -1.49 -34.55
CA ALA A 231 -7.24 -0.87 -34.01
C ALA A 231 -7.03 -0.35 -32.58
N ARG A 232 -6.34 -1.11 -31.73
CA ARG A 232 -6.04 -0.69 -30.35
C ARG A 232 -5.06 0.48 -30.32
N CYS A 233 -4.05 0.49 -31.19
CA CYS A 233 -3.11 1.60 -31.31
C CYS A 233 -3.80 2.89 -31.78
N GLU A 234 -4.67 2.80 -32.79
CA GLU A 234 -5.48 3.93 -33.27
C GLU A 234 -6.38 4.48 -32.16
N GLN A 235 -7.05 3.60 -31.42
CA GLN A 235 -7.90 3.99 -30.30
C GLN A 235 -7.12 4.72 -29.21
N ILE A 236 -5.97 4.19 -28.78
CA ILE A 236 -5.12 4.82 -27.76
C ILE A 236 -4.64 6.20 -28.22
N THR A 237 -4.30 6.33 -29.51
CA THR A 237 -3.85 7.61 -30.09
C THR A 237 -4.99 8.63 -30.12
N PHE A 238 -6.20 8.20 -30.46
CA PHE A 238 -7.39 9.06 -30.46
C PHE A 238 -7.76 9.54 -29.04
N ASP A 239 -7.68 8.65 -28.05
CA ASP A 239 -8.11 8.93 -26.68
C ASP A 239 -7.13 9.83 -25.88
N ASN A 240 -5.86 9.95 -26.30
CA ASN A 240 -4.79 10.57 -25.49
C ASN A 240 -4.09 11.81 -26.10
N LEU A 241 -4.82 12.73 -26.73
CA LEU A 241 -4.24 14.01 -27.21
C LEU A 241 -3.59 14.81 -26.06
N PRO A 242 -2.31 15.24 -26.15
CA PRO A 242 -1.59 15.61 -27.38
C PRO A 242 -0.31 14.78 -27.73
N GLU A 243 -0.02 14.78 -29.04
CA GLU A 243 1.13 14.37 -29.91
C GLU A 243 2.37 13.60 -29.40
N GLU A 244 2.62 13.40 -28.11
CA GLU A 244 3.75 12.62 -27.58
C GLU A 244 3.31 11.49 -26.63
N PHE A 245 2.10 10.96 -26.80
CA PHE A 245 1.63 9.85 -25.99
C PHE A 245 2.21 8.52 -26.50
N ASN A 246 3.10 7.92 -25.71
CA ASN A 246 3.59 6.57 -25.99
C ASN A 246 2.43 5.57 -25.81
N PRO A 247 2.01 4.85 -26.87
CA PRO A 247 0.84 3.97 -26.79
C PRO A 247 1.02 2.82 -25.81
N PHE A 248 2.26 2.50 -25.41
CA PHE A 248 2.54 1.49 -24.40
C PHE A 248 2.37 2.01 -22.96
N ASP A 249 2.15 3.30 -22.76
CA ASP A 249 1.92 3.91 -21.44
C ASP A 249 0.43 3.98 -21.06
N ALA A 250 -0.48 3.69 -22.00
CA ALA A 250 -1.90 3.50 -21.70
C ALA A 250 -2.09 2.22 -20.88
N GLN A 251 -2.57 2.36 -19.64
CA GLN A 251 -3.01 1.25 -18.78
C GLN A 251 -4.45 0.84 -19.07
#